data_AF-A0A7S4RYX3-F1
#
_entry.id   AF-A0A7S4RYX3-F1
#
_cell.length_a   1.000
_cell.length_b   1.000
_cell.length_c   1.000
_cell.angle_alpha   90.00
_cell.angle_beta   90.00
_cell.angle_gamma   90.00
#
_symmetry.space_group_name_H-M   'P 1'
#
loop_
_entity.id
_entity.type
_entity.pdbx_description
1 polymer ?
#
loop_
_entity_poly.entity_id
_entity_poly.type
_entity_poly.pdbx_seq_one_letter_code
_entity_poly.pdbx_strand_id
1 'polypeptide(L)'
;MALRVAGVFALFAFAQGIQQVAKSNSTEAAPTDPPPAGAQIAPFGKEDTARELQQHAARTQDTLVDAVENAEVAEIKRAVFRALTRLRAAEIKEFDTIARLETQAIDEYNDNHHYRAENPLDYIHSGEQAVSTDKYTSFHGP
;
A
#
# COMPACT_ATOMS: atom_id res chain seq x y z
N MET A 1 -7.45 -38.38 -3.07
CA MET A 1 -6.19 -38.97 -3.61
C MET A 1 -5.96 -38.57 -5.08
N ALA A 2 -6.15 -37.29 -5.44
CA ALA A 2 -6.16 -36.86 -6.84
C ALA A 2 -5.30 -35.61 -7.15
N LEU A 3 -4.54 -35.09 -6.17
CA LEU A 3 -3.75 -33.87 -6.34
C LEU A 3 -2.24 -34.10 -6.55
N ARG A 4 -1.75 -35.34 -6.51
CA ARG A 4 -0.31 -35.64 -6.65
C ARG A 4 0.13 -36.10 -8.04
N VAL A 5 -0.79 -36.33 -8.98
CA VAL A 5 -0.46 -36.86 -10.32
C VAL A 5 -0.23 -35.75 -11.36
N ALA A 6 -0.83 -34.57 -11.19
CA ALA A 6 -0.71 -33.47 -12.15
C ALA A 6 0.69 -32.81 -12.16
N GLY A 7 1.42 -32.82 -11.04
CA GLY A 7 2.75 -32.19 -10.93
C GLY A 7 3.87 -32.94 -11.65
N VAL A 8 3.74 -34.26 -11.79
CA VAL A 8 4.77 -35.10 -12.44
C VAL A 8 4.66 -35.05 -13.97
N PHE A 9 3.44 -34.88 -14.50
CA PHE A 9 3.22 -34.74 -15.94
C PHE A 9 3.73 -33.41 -16.52
N ALA A 10 3.64 -32.31 -15.76
CA ALA A 10 4.13 -31.01 -16.21
C ALA A 10 5.67 -30.95 -16.32
N LEU A 11 6.38 -31.66 -15.44
CA LEU A 11 7.85 -31.73 -15.49
C LEU A 11 8.35 -32.57 -16.68
N PHE A 12 7.59 -33.62 -17.06
CA PHE A 12 7.93 -34.48 -18.19
C PHE A 12 7.71 -33.78 -19.55
N ALA A 13 6.68 -32.92 -19.65
CA ALA A 13 6.43 -32.11 -20.85
C ALA A 13 7.49 -31.02 -21.05
N PHE A 14 8.00 -30.42 -19.97
CA PHE A 14 9.07 -29.42 -20.03
C PHE A 14 10.41 -30.04 -20.48
N ALA A 15 10.71 -31.28 -20.07
CA ALA A 15 11.91 -32.00 -20.51
C ALA A 15 11.89 -32.34 -22.01
N GLN A 16 10.74 -32.68 -22.59
CA GLN A 16 10.63 -32.93 -24.03
C GLN A 16 10.72 -31.65 -24.87
N GLY A 17 10.25 -30.51 -24.36
CA GLY A 17 10.37 -29.21 -25.03
C GLY A 17 11.81 -28.74 -25.19
N ILE A 18 12.68 -29.00 -24.21
CA ILE A 18 14.12 -28.65 -24.28
C ILE A 18 14.84 -29.54 -25.30
N GLN A 19 14.47 -30.81 -25.42
CA GLN A 19 15.16 -31.75 -26.31
C GLN A 19 14.87 -31.51 -27.79
N GLN A 20 13.77 -30.80 -28.12
CA GLN A 20 13.42 -30.46 -29.50
C GLN A 20 14.15 -29.20 -30.00
N VAL A 21 14.42 -28.23 -29.11
CA VAL A 21 15.25 -27.04 -29.41
C VAL A 21 16.70 -27.42 -29.70
N ALA A 22 17.22 -28.47 -29.05
CA ALA A 22 18.59 -28.94 -29.28
C ALA A 22 18.78 -29.67 -30.63
N LYS A 23 17.73 -30.29 -31.19
CA LYS A 23 17.82 -31.03 -32.46
C LYS A 23 17.65 -30.16 -33.71
N SER A 24 17.10 -28.96 -33.61
CA SER A 24 16.92 -28.09 -34.78
C SER A 24 18.18 -27.30 -35.17
N ASN A 25 19.26 -27.38 -34.38
CA ASN A 25 20.48 -26.57 -34.57
C ASN A 25 21.69 -27.36 -35.07
N SER A 26 21.55 -28.63 -35.44
CA SER A 26 22.61 -29.35 -36.16
C SER A 26 22.52 -28.99 -37.64
N THR A 27 23.10 -27.84 -37.99
CA THR A 27 23.44 -27.50 -39.38
C THR A 27 24.47 -28.50 -39.88
N GLU A 28 24.00 -29.44 -40.69
CA GLU A 28 24.80 -30.38 -41.46
C GLU A 28 25.76 -29.59 -42.37
N ALA A 29 27.06 -29.80 -42.19
CA ALA A 29 28.10 -29.11 -42.95
C ALA A 29 28.12 -29.65 -44.39
N ALA A 30 27.71 -28.80 -45.33
CA ALA A 30 27.82 -29.04 -46.77
C ALA A 30 29.30 -29.23 -47.20
N PRO A 31 29.56 -30.00 -48.28
CA PRO A 31 30.91 -30.25 -48.77
C PRO A 31 31.60 -28.95 -49.18
N THR A 32 32.86 -28.80 -48.77
CA THR A 32 33.71 -27.65 -49.12
C THR A 32 34.22 -27.78 -50.55
N ASP A 33 33.50 -27.20 -51.50
CA ASP A 33 34.06 -26.85 -52.81
C ASP A 33 35.18 -25.80 -52.64
N PRO A 34 36.26 -25.83 -53.45
CA PRO A 34 37.29 -24.80 -53.42
C PRO A 34 36.68 -23.42 -53.71
N PRO A 35 37.14 -22.35 -53.04
CA PRO A 35 36.47 -21.06 -53.09
C PRO A 35 36.46 -20.54 -54.54
N PRO A 36 35.28 -20.23 -55.13
CA PRO A 36 35.25 -19.58 -56.42
C PRO A 36 35.98 -18.24 -56.32
N ALA A 37 36.87 -18.01 -57.28
CA ALA A 37 37.67 -16.80 -57.39
C ALA A 37 36.78 -15.55 -57.29
N GLY A 38 37.05 -14.71 -56.29
CA GLY A 38 36.40 -13.42 -56.12
C GLY A 38 34.94 -13.52 -55.70
N ALA A 39 34.69 -13.93 -54.45
CA ALA A 39 33.41 -13.64 -53.80
C ALA A 39 33.18 -12.12 -53.87
N GLN A 40 32.26 -11.67 -54.72
CA GLN A 40 31.82 -10.27 -54.74
C GLN A 40 31.11 -10.00 -53.43
N ILE A 41 31.86 -9.49 -52.46
CA ILE A 41 31.34 -9.00 -51.20
C ILE A 41 30.44 -7.82 -51.56
N ALA A 42 29.13 -7.96 -51.30
CA ALA A 42 28.19 -6.86 -51.49
C ALA A 42 28.69 -5.64 -50.70
N PRO A 43 28.65 -4.42 -51.28
CA PRO A 43 29.16 -3.24 -50.60
C PRO A 43 28.37 -3.01 -49.31
N PHE A 44 29.09 -2.83 -48.21
CA PHE A 44 28.50 -2.46 -46.92
C PHE A 44 27.87 -1.07 -47.01
N GLY A 45 26.78 -0.83 -46.28
CA GLY A 45 26.23 0.52 -46.11
C GLY A 45 25.43 1.05 -47.31
N LYS A 46 24.53 0.24 -47.89
CA LYS A 46 23.52 0.77 -48.81
C LYS A 46 22.56 1.68 -48.04
N GLU A 47 22.20 2.82 -48.61
CA GLU A 47 21.33 3.83 -47.97
C GLU A 47 19.99 3.23 -47.51
N ASP A 48 19.44 2.29 -48.30
CA ASP A 48 18.22 1.55 -47.95
C ASP A 48 18.36 0.77 -46.63
N THR A 49 19.49 0.08 -46.43
CA THR A 49 19.74 -0.70 -45.21
C THR A 49 19.94 0.21 -43.99
N ALA A 50 20.56 1.38 -44.16
CA ALA A 50 20.68 2.35 -43.08
C ALA A 50 19.30 2.94 -42.72
N ARG A 51 18.45 3.20 -43.71
CA ARG A 51 17.09 3.71 -43.52
C ARG A 51 16.18 2.72 -42.81
N GLU A 52 16.28 1.43 -43.14
CA GLU A 52 15.54 0.36 -42.46
C GLU A 52 15.97 0.22 -40.99
N LEU A 53 17.28 0.25 -40.71
CA LEU A 53 17.81 0.19 -39.35
C LEU A 53 17.38 1.41 -38.52
N GLN A 54 17.37 2.61 -39.11
CA GLN A 54 16.86 3.81 -38.46
C GLN A 54 15.36 3.73 -38.16
N GLN A 55 14.55 3.22 -39.10
CA GLN A 55 13.12 3.02 -38.87
C GLN A 55 12.85 1.96 -37.80
N HIS A 56 13.64 0.89 -37.76
CA HIS A 56 13.55 -0.10 -36.70
C HIS A 56 13.93 0.50 -35.33
N ALA A 57 15.00 1.30 -35.27
CA ALA A 57 15.40 2.00 -34.07
C ALA A 57 14.33 2.98 -33.58
N ALA A 58 13.72 3.75 -34.49
CA ALA A 58 12.63 4.68 -34.16
C ALA A 58 11.41 3.94 -33.57
N ARG A 59 10.94 2.87 -34.22
CA ARG A 59 9.83 2.05 -33.69
C ARG A 59 10.15 1.43 -32.33
N THR A 60 11.41 1.05 -32.11
CA THR A 60 11.87 0.52 -30.82
C THR A 60 11.83 1.62 -29.75
N GLN A 61 12.20 2.85 -30.08
CA GLN A 61 12.12 3.98 -29.15
C GLN A 61 10.67 4.29 -28.76
N ASP A 62 9.75 4.33 -29.73
CA ASP A 62 8.32 4.56 -29.45
C ASP A 62 7.77 3.51 -28.48
N THR A 63 8.11 2.23 -28.71
CA THR A 63 7.69 1.13 -27.82
C THR A 63 8.29 1.27 -26.41
N LEU A 64 9.54 1.74 -26.30
CA LEU A 64 10.17 1.97 -24.99
C LEU A 64 9.53 3.15 -24.26
N VAL A 65 9.11 4.20 -24.98
CA VAL A 65 8.37 5.32 -24.40
C VAL A 65 7.03 4.82 -23.84
N ASP A 66 6.26 4.06 -24.61
CA ASP A 66 5.00 3.45 -24.15
C ASP A 66 5.20 2.56 -22.91
N ALA A 67 6.30 1.81 -22.88
CA ALA A 67 6.64 0.95 -21.75
C ALA A 67 6.99 1.76 -20.49
N VAL A 68 7.77 2.84 -20.64
CA VAL A 68 8.14 3.74 -19.54
C VAL A 68 6.91 4.44 -19.00
N GLU A 69 6.06 5.01 -19.85
CA GLU A 69 4.82 5.69 -19.43
C GLU A 69 3.90 4.74 -18.66
N ASN A 70 3.73 3.51 -19.13
CA ASN A 70 2.95 2.49 -18.42
C ASN A 70 3.60 2.07 -17.08
N ALA A 71 4.93 1.95 -17.04
CA ALA A 71 5.65 1.63 -15.82
C ALA A 71 5.54 2.74 -14.77
N GLU A 72 5.60 4.00 -15.18
CA GLU A 72 5.41 5.15 -14.28
C GLU A 72 4.02 5.15 -13.65
N VAL A 73 2.98 4.93 -14.45
CA VAL A 73 1.60 4.82 -13.94
C VAL A 73 1.47 3.68 -12.93
N ALA A 74 2.14 2.55 -13.17
CA ALA A 74 2.14 1.41 -12.25
C ALA A 74 2.88 1.73 -10.94
N GLU A 75 4.04 2.40 -11.02
CA GLU A 75 4.84 2.73 -9.84
C GLU A 75 4.17 3.81 -8.98
N ILE A 76 3.55 4.83 -9.60
CA ILE A 76 2.77 5.83 -8.87
C ILE A 76 1.63 5.15 -8.10
N LYS A 77 0.85 4.28 -8.75
CA LYS A 77 -0.20 3.52 -8.07
C LYS A 77 0.37 2.71 -6.91
N ARG A 78 1.44 1.96 -7.15
CA ARG A 78 2.11 1.14 -6.12
C ARG A 78 2.57 1.98 -4.92
N ALA A 79 3.23 3.10 -5.16
CA ALA A 79 3.73 4.00 -4.12
C ALA A 79 2.58 4.64 -3.33
N VAL A 80 1.55 5.14 -4.03
CA VAL A 80 0.37 5.76 -3.41
C VAL A 80 -0.39 4.78 -2.55
N PHE A 81 -0.72 3.58 -3.04
CA PHE A 81 -1.46 2.58 -2.24
C PHE A 81 -0.65 2.11 -1.03
N ARG A 82 0.68 1.99 -1.17
CA ARG A 82 1.57 1.68 -0.04
C ARG A 82 1.61 2.81 0.98
N ALA A 83 1.64 4.07 0.53
CA ALA A 83 1.57 5.24 1.42
C ALA A 83 0.22 5.30 2.14
N LEU A 84 -0.90 5.14 1.44
CA LEU A 84 -2.25 5.15 2.02
C LEU A 84 -2.45 4.05 3.05
N THR A 85 -1.91 2.85 2.80
CA THR A 85 -2.00 1.75 3.77
C THR A 85 -1.22 2.08 5.06
N ARG A 86 -0.04 2.71 4.94
CA ARG A 86 0.73 3.17 6.12
C ARG A 86 0.03 4.32 6.84
N LEU A 87 -0.51 5.29 6.10
CA LEU A 87 -1.26 6.42 6.64
C LEU A 87 -2.44 5.91 7.46
N ARG A 88 -3.26 5.02 6.89
CA ARG A 88 -4.41 4.43 7.56
C ARG A 88 -4.02 3.69 8.85
N ALA A 89 -2.91 2.93 8.83
CA ALA A 89 -2.43 2.25 10.03
C ALA A 89 -1.97 3.24 11.11
N ALA A 90 -1.30 4.33 10.72
CA ALA A 90 -0.91 5.39 11.63
C ALA A 90 -2.13 6.12 12.20
N GLU A 91 -3.09 6.52 11.37
CA GLU A 91 -4.31 7.21 11.79
C GLU A 91 -5.11 6.38 12.80
N ILE A 92 -5.35 5.10 12.54
CA ILE A 92 -6.07 4.22 13.48
C ILE A 92 -5.34 4.19 14.83
N LYS A 93 -4.01 4.06 14.81
CA LYS A 93 -3.21 4.04 16.03
C LYS A 93 -3.28 5.37 16.79
N GLU A 94 -3.26 6.50 16.09
CA GLU A 94 -3.38 7.83 16.72
C GLU A 94 -4.78 8.02 17.32
N PHE A 95 -5.85 7.60 16.64
CA PHE A 95 -7.20 7.62 17.21
C PHE A 95 -7.34 6.74 18.46
N ASP A 96 -6.77 5.53 18.45
CA ASP A 96 -6.74 4.66 19.64
C ASP A 96 -5.95 5.30 20.79
N THR A 97 -4.87 6.02 20.46
CA THR A 97 -4.04 6.72 21.45
C THR A 97 -4.79 7.90 22.07
N ILE A 98 -5.46 8.72 21.26
CA ILE A 98 -6.28 9.86 21.72
C ILE A 98 -7.38 9.37 22.65
N ALA A 99 -8.14 8.35 22.25
CA ALA A 99 -9.24 7.82 23.06
C ALA A 99 -8.77 7.34 24.45
N ARG A 100 -7.61 6.69 24.52
CA ARG A 100 -7.02 6.27 25.79
C ARG A 100 -6.59 7.46 26.65
N LEU A 101 -5.95 8.47 26.04
CA LEU A 101 -5.50 9.66 26.75
C LEU A 101 -6.69 10.48 27.29
N GLU A 102 -7.76 10.62 26.51
CA GLU A 102 -8.97 11.31 26.93
C GLU A 102 -9.64 10.60 28.12
N THR A 103 -9.73 9.26 28.07
CA THR A 103 -10.30 8.48 29.19
C THR A 103 -9.45 8.67 30.45
N GLN A 104 -8.12 8.57 30.33
CA GLN A 104 -7.20 8.79 31.45
C GLN A 104 -7.34 10.21 32.03
N ALA A 105 -7.46 11.23 31.18
CA ALA A 105 -7.63 12.60 31.62
C ALA A 105 -8.95 12.81 32.39
N ILE A 106 -10.03 12.16 31.95
CA ILE A 106 -11.33 12.19 32.65
C ILE A 106 -11.22 11.48 34.01
N ASP A 107 -10.62 10.29 34.04
CA ASP A 107 -10.45 9.52 35.26
C ASP A 107 -9.59 10.28 36.29
N GLU A 108 -8.46 10.84 35.86
CA GLU A 108 -7.58 11.65 36.70
C GLU A 108 -8.27 12.92 37.22
N TYR A 109 -9.07 13.59 36.38
CA TYR A 109 -9.85 14.75 36.83
C TYR A 109 -10.86 14.37 37.91
N ASN A 110 -11.57 13.25 37.72
CA ASN A 110 -12.58 12.76 38.66
C ASN A 110 -11.96 12.33 40.00
N ASP A 111 -10.79 11.68 39.96
CA ASP A 111 -10.05 11.30 41.16
C ASP A 111 -9.60 12.52 41.98
N ASN A 112 -9.26 13.62 41.31
CA ASN A 112 -8.81 14.86 41.96
C ASN A 112 -9.95 15.79 42.40
N HIS A 113 -11.16 15.69 41.83
CA HIS A 113 -12.28 16.60 42.09
C HIS A 113 -13.49 15.87 42.69
N HIS A 114 -13.65 15.98 44.00
CA HIS A 114 -14.80 15.39 44.70
C HIS A 114 -15.89 16.43 44.89
N TYR A 115 -16.91 16.40 44.02
CA TYR A 115 -17.99 17.39 44.02
C TYR A 115 -18.62 17.64 45.40
N ARG A 116 -18.83 16.59 46.21
CA ARG A 116 -19.39 16.72 47.56
C ARG A 116 -18.44 17.34 48.59
N ALA A 117 -17.13 17.19 48.41
CA ALA A 117 -16.14 17.81 49.27
C ALA A 117 -15.98 19.31 48.93
N GLU A 118 -16.04 19.65 47.63
CA GLU A 118 -15.92 21.02 47.14
C GLU A 118 -17.23 21.82 47.25
N ASN A 119 -18.38 21.13 47.29
CA ASN A 119 -19.71 21.73 47.43
C ASN A 119 -20.44 21.09 48.62
N PRO A 120 -20.13 21.53 49.86
CA PRO A 120 -20.80 21.02 51.05
C PRO A 120 -22.29 21.33 51.01
N LEU A 121 -23.11 20.36 51.42
CA LEU A 121 -24.54 20.55 51.56
C LEU A 121 -24.81 21.36 52.82
N ASP A 122 -25.26 22.60 52.66
CA ASP A 122 -25.89 23.34 53.75
C ASP A 122 -27.39 23.08 53.72
N TYR A 123 -27.94 22.68 54.86
CA TYR A 123 -29.37 22.46 54.99
C TYR A 123 -30.06 23.79 55.23
N ILE A 124 -31.20 24.03 54.57
CA ILE A 124 -31.89 25.32 54.67
C ILE A 124 -32.25 25.64 56.14
N HIS A 125 -32.57 24.61 56.92
CA HIS A 125 -32.87 24.73 58.35
C HIS A 125 -31.68 25.12 59.23
N SER A 126 -30.41 24.99 58.79
CA SER A 126 -29.25 25.40 59.61
C SER A 126 -29.08 26.91 59.69
N GLY A 127 -29.57 27.64 58.68
CA GLY A 127 -29.56 29.10 58.62
C GLY A 127 -30.89 29.76 58.98
N GLU A 128 -31.94 28.96 59.25
CA GLU A 128 -33.26 29.46 59.61
C GLU A 128 -33.24 30.04 61.04
N GLN A 129 -33.81 31.23 61.18
CA GLN A 129 -34.05 31.83 62.50
C GLN A 129 -35.06 30.97 63.27
N ALA A 130 -34.89 30.88 64.59
CA ALA A 130 -35.84 30.16 65.43
C ALA A 130 -37.26 30.68 65.19
N VAL A 131 -38.26 29.79 65.20
CA VAL A 131 -39.67 30.16 64.97
C VAL A 131 -40.10 31.30 65.91
N SER A 132 -39.58 31.34 67.15
CA SER A 132 -39.86 32.40 68.13
C SER A 132 -39.32 33.80 67.78
N THR A 133 -38.40 33.90 66.82
CA THR A 133 -37.86 35.19 66.31
C THR A 133 -38.57 35.68 65.05
N ASP A 134 -39.52 34.90 64.52
CA ASP A 134 -40.39 35.33 63.43
C ASP A 134 -41.29 36.47 63.93
N LYS A 135 -41.27 37.59 63.19
CA LYS A 135 -42.07 38.80 63.44
C LYS A 135 -43.57 38.52 63.52
N TYR A 136 -44.03 37.39 62.99
CA TYR A 136 -45.44 36.98 63.01
C TYR A 136 -45.79 35.96 64.09
N THR A 137 -44.84 35.55 64.95
CA THR A 137 -45.14 34.65 66.06
C THR A 137 -45.56 35.41 67.31
N SER A 138 -46.80 35.13 67.72
CA SER A 138 -47.46 35.47 68.99
C SER A 138 -48.35 36.72 68.98
N PHE A 139 -49.62 36.50 68.60
CA PHE A 139 -50.78 37.25 69.12
C PHE A 139 -51.32 36.64 70.43
N HIS A 140 -50.49 35.92 71.21
CA HIS A 140 -50.88 35.37 72.51
C HIS A 140 -49.80 35.74 73.54
N GLY A 141 -50.06 36.83 74.27
CA GLY A 141 -49.32 37.17 75.49
C GLY A 141 -49.73 36.27 76.67
N PRO A 142 -49.00 36.32 77.80
CA PRO A 142 -49.31 35.54 79.00
C PRO A 142 -50.68 35.87 79.60
#